data_AF-A5FDP4-F1
#
_entry.id   AF-A5FDP4-F1
#
_cell.length_a   1.000
_cell.length_b   1.000
_cell.length_c   1.000
_cell.angle_alpha   90.00
_cell.angle_beta   90.00
_cell.angle_gamma   90.00
#
_symmetry.space_group_name_H-M   'P 1'
#
loop_
_entity.id
_entity.type
_entity.pdbx_description
1 polymer ?
#
loop_
_entity_poly.entity_id
_entity_poly.type
_entity_poly.pdbx_seq_one_letter_code
_entity_poly.pdbx_strand_id
1 'polypeptide(L)'
;MVKDFAIERFFKKHNSSHKNKYIEILDLKFINNGDGTAYITSVDVEILSCNINRSPNLVLECDIEDGKIKIYCKNLGWGSAKIKKSILSNSELKKITNQQSFELIIESGDKKKILELELKIDKLEFDEILLKRSKIFSQISELLESKDSNVFNYKEIDLYLSENERWHIEEYFENLKVVPIFEERQKWHIQYFKHKQVQHVPVNEHPRITVEFLDENDNEYKKNFTIEKCDLWFNEKELINNPKQLYYSLRKPEDIYLVILCPEKNRNKKYNLSHYIKGGDVERLHFLFASEKTADYVVRFVFYFNKGEKIQSDLFKLSLYTENRKDFFYDKIHDGSHFAFNDGEWRLE
;
A
#
# COMPACT_ATOMS: atom_id res chain seq x y z
N MET A 1 7.96 -40.44 -17.11
CA MET A 1 8.81 -40.23 -15.91
C MET A 1 9.33 -38.82 -16.05
N VAL A 2 8.91 -37.90 -15.19
CA VAL A 2 9.22 -36.47 -15.35
C VAL A 2 10.63 -36.26 -14.83
N LYS A 3 11.60 -36.04 -15.72
CA LYS A 3 13.01 -36.10 -15.34
C LYS A 3 13.67 -34.77 -15.03
N ASP A 4 13.09 -33.62 -15.39
CA ASP A 4 13.74 -32.33 -15.14
C ASP A 4 12.70 -31.23 -14.87
N PHE A 5 12.48 -30.92 -13.60
CA PHE A 5 11.78 -29.70 -13.17
C PHE A 5 12.82 -28.72 -12.63
N ALA A 6 12.86 -27.52 -13.21
CA ALA A 6 13.54 -26.39 -12.61
C ALA A 6 12.51 -25.53 -11.89
N ILE A 7 12.77 -25.20 -10.62
CA ILE A 7 12.04 -24.15 -9.91
C ILE A 7 12.83 -22.86 -10.17
N GLU A 8 12.37 -22.06 -11.12
CA GLU A 8 12.98 -20.76 -11.38
C GLU A 8 12.36 -19.72 -10.46
N ARG A 9 13.20 -19.06 -9.66
CA ARG A 9 12.77 -17.98 -8.78
C ARG A 9 12.60 -16.68 -9.56
N PHE A 10 11.36 -16.23 -9.72
CA PHE A 10 11.10 -14.87 -10.19
C PHE A 10 10.79 -13.97 -9.01
N PHE A 11 11.83 -13.28 -8.52
CA PHE A 11 11.58 -12.09 -7.72
C PHE A 11 11.17 -10.96 -8.64
N LYS A 12 9.86 -10.73 -8.78
CA LYS A 12 9.44 -9.35 -8.94
C LYS A 12 9.37 -8.76 -7.55
N LYS A 13 10.53 -8.28 -7.06
CA LYS A 13 10.52 -7.33 -5.96
C LYS A 13 9.76 -6.14 -6.52
N HIS A 14 8.46 -6.09 -6.26
CA HIS A 14 7.72 -4.85 -6.41
C HIS A 14 8.41 -3.90 -5.43
N ASN A 15 9.38 -3.15 -5.94
CA ASN A 15 9.91 -1.97 -5.31
C ASN A 15 8.79 -0.94 -5.36
N SER A 16 7.63 -1.22 -4.75
CA SER A 16 6.87 -0.13 -4.16
C SER A 16 7.83 0.45 -3.13
N SER A 17 8.15 1.72 -3.29
CA SER A 17 8.93 2.54 -2.35
C SER A 17 8.42 2.45 -0.89
N HIS A 18 7.28 1.79 -0.66
CA HIS A 18 6.64 1.60 0.63
C HIS A 18 7.19 0.35 1.34
N LYS A 19 8.00 0.61 2.38
CA LYS A 19 8.70 -0.33 3.26
C LYS A 19 7.80 -1.18 4.19
N ASN A 20 6.53 -1.37 3.89
CA ASN A 20 5.61 -2.11 4.77
C ASN A 20 5.19 -3.43 4.12
N LYS A 21 6.12 -4.39 4.12
CA LYS A 21 5.86 -5.75 3.61
C LYS A 21 5.14 -6.60 4.66
N TYR A 22 3.82 -6.43 4.79
CA TYR A 22 3.03 -7.33 5.64
C TYR A 22 2.90 -8.73 5.06
N ILE A 23 3.07 -8.81 3.75
CA ILE A 23 2.86 -10.00 2.96
C ILE A 23 4.01 -10.08 1.96
N GLU A 24 4.62 -11.25 1.85
CA GLU A 24 5.56 -11.55 0.77
C GLU A 24 4.85 -12.45 -0.24
N ILE A 25 5.00 -12.15 -1.53
CA ILE A 25 4.49 -13.00 -2.61
C ILE A 25 5.69 -13.76 -3.19
N LEU A 26 5.58 -15.07 -3.27
CA LEU A 26 6.49 -15.91 -4.08
C LEU A 26 5.76 -16.39 -5.32
N ASP A 27 6.31 -16.07 -6.48
CA ASP A 27 5.95 -16.64 -7.78
C ASP A 27 6.89 -17.81 -8.06
N LEU A 28 6.33 -19.02 -8.10
CA LEU A 28 7.06 -20.25 -8.39
C LEU A 28 6.66 -20.77 -9.77
N LYS A 29 7.64 -20.76 -10.68
CA LYS A 29 7.49 -21.26 -12.04
C LYS A 29 7.95 -22.72 -12.13
N PHE A 30 7.09 -23.58 -12.64
CA PHE A 30 7.35 -24.98 -12.92
C PHE A 30 7.45 -25.19 -14.43
N ILE A 31 8.53 -25.80 -14.89
CA ILE A 31 8.73 -26.13 -16.31
C ILE A 31 8.75 -27.65 -16.42
N ASN A 32 7.79 -28.23 -17.15
CA ASN A 32 7.76 -29.67 -17.39
C ASN A 32 8.52 -29.99 -18.68
N ASN A 33 9.80 -30.36 -18.57
CA ASN A 33 10.63 -30.71 -19.73
C ASN A 33 10.39 -32.13 -20.27
N GLY A 34 9.51 -32.91 -19.65
CA GLY A 34 9.18 -34.27 -20.12
C GLY A 34 8.04 -34.26 -21.14
N ASP A 35 7.86 -35.37 -21.86
CA ASP A 35 6.76 -35.52 -22.83
C ASP A 35 5.40 -35.85 -22.18
N GLY A 36 5.40 -36.23 -20.90
CA GLY A 36 4.21 -36.64 -20.15
C GLY A 36 3.61 -35.50 -19.31
N THR A 37 2.30 -35.57 -19.02
CA THR A 37 1.66 -34.64 -18.09
C THR A 37 2.08 -34.92 -16.65
N ALA A 38 2.46 -33.87 -15.93
CA ALA A 38 2.74 -33.91 -14.50
C ALA A 38 1.56 -33.37 -13.71
N TYR A 39 1.27 -33.95 -12.55
CA TYR A 39 0.22 -33.49 -11.65
C TYR A 39 0.79 -33.12 -10.29
N ILE A 40 0.71 -31.84 -9.91
CA ILE A 40 1.07 -31.36 -8.58
C ILE A 40 -0.12 -31.65 -7.65
N THR A 41 0.12 -32.53 -6.68
CA THR A 41 -0.90 -32.98 -5.72
C THR A 41 -0.93 -32.16 -4.44
N SER A 42 0.24 -31.67 -4.00
CA SER A 42 0.38 -30.92 -2.76
C SER A 42 1.75 -30.27 -2.66
N VAL A 43 1.85 -29.31 -1.74
CA VAL A 43 3.10 -28.69 -1.32
C VAL A 43 3.20 -28.71 0.20
N ASP A 44 4.37 -29.10 0.72
CA ASP A 44 4.73 -28.82 2.10
C ASP A 44 5.58 -27.55 2.17
N VAL A 45 5.25 -26.68 3.12
CA VAL A 45 6.07 -25.54 3.53
C VAL A 45 6.76 -25.92 4.83
N GLU A 46 8.06 -26.22 4.75
CA GLU A 46 8.91 -26.56 5.88
C GLU A 46 9.57 -25.30 6.44
N ILE A 47 9.27 -24.95 7.69
CA ILE A 47 9.90 -23.90 8.48
C ILE A 47 11.13 -24.49 9.17
N LEU A 48 12.30 -24.21 8.63
CA LEU A 48 13.57 -24.73 9.14
C LEU A 48 14.08 -23.91 10.32
N SER A 49 13.89 -22.60 10.29
CA SER A 49 14.15 -21.72 11.43
C SER A 49 13.22 -20.50 11.42
N CYS A 50 13.02 -19.94 12.60
CA CYS A 50 12.24 -18.73 12.82
C CYS A 50 12.92 -17.90 13.91
N ASN A 51 13.17 -16.62 13.63
CA ASN A 51 13.63 -15.66 14.62
C ASN A 51 12.55 -14.59 14.82
N ILE A 52 11.91 -14.58 15.98
CA ILE A 52 10.85 -13.61 16.29
C ILE A 52 11.48 -12.24 16.48
N ASN A 53 11.02 -11.25 15.73
CA ASN A 53 11.46 -9.88 15.88
C ASN A 53 10.54 -9.15 16.87
N ARG A 54 11.08 -8.93 18.08
CA ARG A 54 10.39 -8.19 19.16
C ARG A 54 10.51 -6.68 19.02
N SER A 55 11.27 -6.16 18.06
CA SER A 55 11.37 -4.71 17.88
C SER A 55 9.98 -4.14 17.57
N PRO A 56 9.60 -3.00 18.17
CA PRO A 56 8.39 -2.30 17.79
C PRO A 56 8.45 -1.92 16.30
N ASN A 57 7.33 -2.04 15.61
CA ASN A 57 7.21 -1.63 14.21
C ASN A 57 6.09 -0.61 14.09
N LEU A 58 6.47 0.65 14.21
CA LEU A 58 5.52 1.75 14.18
C LEU A 58 5.10 2.07 12.75
N VAL A 59 3.80 2.30 12.57
CA VAL A 59 3.20 2.81 11.35
C VAL A 59 2.26 3.94 11.70
N LEU A 60 2.29 4.99 10.91
CA LEU A 60 1.44 6.15 11.12
C LEU A 60 0.23 6.09 10.20
N GLU A 61 -0.91 6.36 10.79
CA GLU A 61 -2.18 6.58 10.12
C GLU A 61 -2.63 8.01 10.46
N CYS A 62 -3.33 8.65 9.54
CA CYS A 62 -3.95 9.95 9.79
C CYS A 62 -5.46 9.80 9.68
N ASP A 63 -6.17 10.46 10.57
CA ASP A 63 -7.61 10.65 10.49
C ASP A 63 -7.94 12.13 10.70
N ILE A 64 -9.14 12.51 10.30
CA ILE A 64 -9.69 13.84 10.53
C ILE A 64 -10.92 13.70 11.39
N GLU A 65 -10.84 14.27 12.59
CA GLU A 65 -11.91 14.21 13.58
C GLU A 65 -12.05 15.61 14.19
N ASP A 66 -13.28 16.11 14.27
CA ASP A 66 -13.60 17.42 14.85
C ASP A 66 -12.82 18.57 14.15
N GLY A 67 -12.62 18.45 12.84
CA GLY A 67 -11.90 19.42 12.01
C GLY A 67 -10.37 19.46 12.23
N LYS A 68 -9.84 18.53 13.01
CA LYS A 68 -8.41 18.40 13.32
C LYS A 68 -7.82 17.15 12.68
N ILE A 69 -6.57 17.24 12.27
CA ILE A 69 -5.80 16.06 11.87
C ILE A 69 -5.32 15.35 13.14
N LYS A 70 -5.75 14.11 13.33
CA LYS A 70 -5.27 13.23 14.39
C LYS A 70 -4.36 12.19 13.76
N ILE A 71 -3.10 12.19 14.16
CA ILE A 71 -2.12 11.21 13.70
C ILE A 71 -2.00 10.14 14.77
N TYR A 72 -2.33 8.94 14.32
CA TYR A 72 -2.27 7.74 15.12
C TYR A 72 -1.00 6.98 14.78
N CYS A 73 -0.33 6.49 15.81
CA CYS A 73 0.73 5.52 15.68
C CYS A 73 0.19 4.16 16.08
N LYS A 74 0.38 3.20 15.19
CA LYS A 74 0.03 1.81 15.39
C LYS A 74 1.30 1.00 15.49
N ASN A 75 1.41 0.16 16.52
CA ASN A 75 2.55 -0.72 16.70
C ASN A 75 2.23 -2.12 16.17
N LEU A 76 2.88 -2.48 15.07
CA LEU A 76 2.77 -3.77 14.39
C LEU A 76 3.89 -4.73 14.80
N GLY A 77 4.78 -4.28 15.68
CA GLY A 77 5.82 -5.12 16.28
C GLY A 77 5.29 -5.92 17.47
N TRP A 78 6.16 -6.71 18.10
CA TRP A 78 5.81 -7.55 19.24
C TRP A 78 6.21 -6.97 20.60
N GLY A 79 7.13 -5.99 20.63
CA GLY A 79 7.51 -5.25 21.83
C GLY A 79 6.82 -3.89 21.93
N SER A 80 6.74 -3.36 23.15
CA SER A 80 6.17 -2.03 23.41
C SER A 80 7.05 -0.92 22.82
N ALA A 81 6.43 0.19 22.42
CA ALA A 81 7.14 1.41 22.04
C ALA A 81 6.76 2.56 22.97
N LYS A 82 7.72 3.11 23.71
CA LYS A 82 7.51 4.33 24.50
C LYS A 82 7.81 5.55 23.64
N ILE A 83 6.77 6.22 23.16
CA ILE A 83 6.89 7.46 22.39
C ILE A 83 7.33 8.59 23.31
N LYS A 84 8.53 9.13 23.06
CA LYS A 84 9.06 10.32 23.75
C LYS A 84 8.63 11.60 23.06
N LYS A 85 8.58 11.58 21.72
CA LYS A 85 8.31 12.80 20.96
C LYS A 85 7.79 12.46 19.58
N SER A 86 6.82 13.26 19.13
CA SER A 86 6.33 13.23 17.75
C SER A 86 6.30 14.66 17.23
N ILE A 87 6.93 14.91 16.10
CA ILE A 87 7.05 16.26 15.52
C ILE A 87 6.67 16.20 14.06
N LEU A 88 5.79 17.10 13.63
CA LEU A 88 5.64 17.38 12.21
C LEU A 88 6.98 17.89 11.66
N SER A 89 7.34 17.51 10.45
CA SER A 89 8.62 17.86 9.82
C SER A 89 8.44 18.72 8.57
N ASN A 90 7.24 18.74 7.97
CA ASN A 90 6.89 19.66 6.87
C ASN A 90 6.95 21.12 7.32
N SER A 91 7.57 21.98 6.51
CA SER A 91 7.63 23.41 6.78
C SER A 91 6.28 24.11 6.53
N GLU A 92 5.55 23.75 5.47
CA GLU A 92 4.32 24.44 5.10
C GLU A 92 3.16 24.09 6.04
N LEU A 93 2.93 22.80 6.30
CA LEU A 93 1.92 22.37 7.28
C LEU A 93 2.16 22.96 8.68
N LYS A 94 3.42 23.16 9.09
CA LYS A 94 3.75 23.83 10.36
C LYS A 94 3.32 25.28 10.43
N LYS A 95 3.30 26.00 9.31
CA LYS A 95 2.90 27.42 9.27
C LYS A 95 1.40 27.54 9.53
N ILE A 96 0.63 26.62 8.97
CA ILE A 96 -0.84 26.66 8.98
C ILE A 96 -1.46 25.75 10.06
N THR A 97 -0.67 25.15 10.96
CA THR A 97 -1.22 24.31 12.04
C THR A 97 -0.56 24.58 13.38
N ASN A 98 -1.35 24.45 14.45
CA ASN A 98 -0.85 24.25 15.80
C ASN A 98 -0.67 22.74 16.04
N GLN A 99 0.43 22.36 16.70
CA GLN A 99 0.75 20.95 16.97
C GLN A 99 0.65 20.66 18.47
N GLN A 100 0.00 19.55 18.82
CA GLN A 100 0.03 18.96 20.16
C GLN A 100 0.56 17.52 20.08
N SER A 101 1.68 17.23 20.75
CA SER A 101 2.26 15.88 20.82
C SER A 101 1.93 15.18 22.12
N PHE A 102 1.82 13.84 22.08
CA PHE A 102 1.51 13.02 23.25
C PHE A 102 2.65 12.03 23.54
N GLU A 103 3.13 12.01 24.78
CA GLU A 103 4.03 10.98 25.29
C GLU A 103 3.21 9.82 25.85
N LEU A 104 3.46 8.60 25.36
CA LEU A 104 2.68 7.42 25.71
C LEU A 104 3.43 6.13 25.36
N ILE A 105 2.97 5.02 25.90
CA ILE A 105 3.44 3.67 25.53
C ILE A 105 2.42 3.06 24.57
N ILE A 106 2.89 2.50 23.45
CA ILE A 106 2.09 1.77 22.47
C ILE A 106 2.47 0.30 22.56
N GLU A 107 1.59 -0.51 23.13
CA GLU A 107 1.78 -1.95 23.19
C GLU A 107 1.67 -2.59 21.81
N SER A 108 2.10 -3.84 21.68
CA SER A 108 1.91 -4.59 20.43
C SER A 108 0.43 -4.66 20.05
N GLY A 109 0.10 -4.24 18.83
CA GLY A 109 -1.27 -4.21 18.30
C GLY A 109 -2.06 -2.94 18.64
N ASP A 110 -1.60 -2.15 19.61
CA ASP A 110 -2.27 -0.90 19.96
C ASP A 110 -2.18 0.13 18.82
N LYS A 111 -3.23 0.95 18.74
CA LYS A 111 -3.26 2.20 17.96
C LYS A 111 -3.53 3.34 18.94
N LYS A 112 -2.62 4.32 19.01
CA LYS A 112 -2.74 5.49 19.91
C LYS A 112 -2.47 6.78 19.17
N LYS A 113 -3.20 7.84 19.53
CA LYS A 113 -2.99 9.19 18.98
C LYS A 113 -1.68 9.75 19.53
N ILE A 114 -0.72 10.03 18.66
CA ILE A 114 0.61 10.54 19.05
C ILE A 114 0.79 12.02 18.72
N LEU A 115 -0.03 12.56 17.82
CA LEU A 115 0.03 13.94 17.38
C LEU A 115 -1.35 14.41 16.96
N GLU A 116 -1.68 15.65 17.28
CA GLU A 116 -2.86 16.36 16.79
C GLU A 116 -2.40 17.66 16.12
N LEU A 117 -2.95 17.96 14.95
CA LEU A 117 -2.73 19.19 14.21
C LEU A 117 -4.06 19.91 14.05
N GLU A 118 -4.11 21.15 14.53
CA GLU A 118 -5.28 22.02 14.44
C GLU A 118 -4.98 23.15 13.46
N LEU A 119 -5.91 23.42 12.54
CA LEU A 119 -5.75 24.48 11.55
C LEU A 119 -5.57 25.83 12.25
N LYS A 120 -4.55 26.57 11.82
CA LYS A 120 -4.18 27.89 12.33
C LYS A 120 -3.95 28.81 11.14
N ILE A 121 -5.00 29.02 10.36
CA ILE A 121 -5.03 30.00 9.29
C ILE A 121 -6.08 31.06 9.64
N ASP A 122 -5.74 32.34 9.46
CA ASP A 122 -6.74 33.38 9.60
C ASP A 122 -7.63 33.44 8.35
N LYS A 123 -8.83 34.01 8.50
CA LYS A 123 -9.81 34.09 7.43
C LYS A 123 -9.29 34.87 6.21
N LEU A 124 -8.55 35.95 6.42
CA LEU A 124 -8.06 36.79 5.33
C LEU A 124 -7.01 36.04 4.51
N GLU A 125 -6.08 35.37 5.18
CA GLU A 125 -5.09 34.51 4.54
C GLU A 125 -5.76 33.37 3.75
N PHE A 126 -6.78 32.74 4.32
CA PHE A 126 -7.56 31.70 3.63
C PHE A 126 -8.28 32.25 2.37
N ASP A 127 -8.94 33.40 2.48
CA ASP A 127 -9.65 34.05 1.37
C ASP A 127 -8.67 34.41 0.23
N GLU A 128 -7.46 34.88 0.56
CA GLU A 128 -6.41 35.14 -0.43
C GLU A 128 -5.96 33.87 -1.17
N ILE A 129 -5.82 32.75 -0.46
CA ILE A 129 -5.46 31.45 -1.06
C ILE A 129 -6.59 30.96 -1.99
N LEU A 130 -7.85 31.06 -1.55
CA LEU A 130 -9.00 30.70 -2.38
C LEU A 130 -9.10 31.56 -3.64
N LEU A 131 -8.84 32.87 -3.53
CA LEU A 131 -8.85 33.77 -4.68
C LEU A 131 -7.76 33.39 -5.69
N LYS A 132 -6.55 33.10 -5.21
CA LYS A 132 -5.43 32.63 -6.06
C LYS A 132 -5.78 31.31 -6.75
N ARG A 133 -6.32 30.34 -6.02
CA ARG A 133 -6.75 29.05 -6.58
C ARG A 133 -7.87 29.22 -7.61
N SER A 134 -8.86 30.08 -7.34
CA SER A 134 -9.94 30.38 -8.29
C SER A 134 -9.42 30.99 -9.59
N LYS A 135 -8.47 31.93 -9.49
CA LYS A 135 -7.81 32.52 -10.66
C LYS A 135 -7.08 31.47 -11.50
N ILE A 136 -6.38 30.55 -10.85
CA ILE A 136 -5.67 29.45 -11.52
C ILE A 136 -6.65 28.54 -12.26
N PHE A 137 -7.80 28.21 -11.67
CA PHE A 137 -8.83 27.41 -12.34
C PHE A 137 -9.34 28.08 -13.62
N SER A 138 -9.64 29.38 -13.56
CA SER A 138 -10.05 30.14 -14.75
C SER A 138 -8.97 30.14 -15.82
N GLN A 139 -7.71 30.40 -15.45
CA GLN A 139 -6.57 30.39 -16.38
C GLN A 139 -6.35 29.02 -17.02
N ILE A 140 -6.44 27.92 -16.26
CA ILE A 140 -6.32 26.57 -16.81
C ILE A 140 -7.42 26.32 -17.83
N SER A 141 -8.67 26.69 -17.54
CA SER A 141 -9.77 26.48 -18.49
C SER A 141 -9.52 27.19 -19.84
N GLU A 142 -9.00 28.42 -19.82
CA GLU A 142 -8.60 29.17 -21.02
C GLU A 142 -7.44 28.51 -21.78
N LEU A 143 -6.43 28.01 -21.05
CA LEU A 143 -5.27 27.31 -21.63
C LEU A 143 -5.67 25.97 -22.26
N LEU A 144 -6.58 25.22 -21.63
CA LEU A 144 -7.12 23.99 -22.20
C LEU A 144 -7.95 24.30 -23.47
N GLU A 145 -8.84 25.30 -23.44
CA GLU A 145 -9.65 25.73 -24.60
C GLU A 145 -8.76 26.14 -25.80
N SER A 146 -7.64 26.83 -25.53
CA SER A 146 -6.65 27.23 -26.54
C SER A 146 -5.62 26.15 -26.90
N LYS A 147 -5.65 25.00 -26.22
CA LYS A 147 -4.70 23.88 -26.35
C LYS A 147 -3.24 24.28 -26.10
N ASP A 148 -3.01 25.26 -25.22
CA ASP A 148 -1.67 25.75 -24.90
C ASP A 148 -0.97 24.85 -23.86
N SER A 149 0.04 24.09 -24.30
CA SER A 149 0.86 23.24 -23.43
C SER A 149 1.71 24.00 -22.42
N ASN A 150 1.80 25.34 -22.51
CA ASN A 150 2.49 26.14 -21.51
C ASN A 150 1.86 26.05 -20.12
N VAL A 151 0.66 25.48 -20.00
CA VAL A 151 0.04 25.17 -18.70
C VAL A 151 1.00 24.41 -17.77
N PHE A 152 1.85 23.51 -18.28
CA PHE A 152 2.80 22.75 -17.47
C PHE A 152 3.96 23.58 -16.89
N ASN A 153 4.15 24.82 -17.35
CA ASN A 153 5.21 25.70 -16.88
C ASN A 153 4.80 26.58 -15.67
N TYR A 154 3.52 26.56 -15.28
CA TYR A 154 3.01 27.35 -14.16
C TYR A 154 3.32 26.64 -12.84
N LYS A 155 4.28 27.17 -12.07
CA LYS A 155 4.67 26.64 -10.75
C LYS A 155 3.52 26.64 -9.76
N GLU A 156 2.56 27.53 -9.95
CA GLU A 156 1.36 27.66 -9.14
C GLU A 156 0.45 26.41 -9.26
N ILE A 157 0.54 25.63 -10.34
CA ILE A 157 -0.24 24.39 -10.48
C ILE A 157 0.12 23.39 -9.39
N ASP A 158 1.40 23.22 -9.09
CA ASP A 158 1.87 22.28 -8.07
C ASP A 158 1.47 22.73 -6.66
N LEU A 159 1.35 24.04 -6.45
CA LEU A 159 0.97 24.62 -5.17
C LEU A 159 -0.53 24.55 -4.93
N TYR A 160 -1.33 24.90 -5.94
CA TYR A 160 -2.75 25.15 -5.75
C TYR A 160 -3.65 24.06 -6.30
N LEU A 161 -3.22 23.15 -7.16
CA LEU A 161 -4.05 22.03 -7.63
C LEU A 161 -3.76 20.75 -6.87
N SER A 162 -4.75 19.88 -6.75
CA SER A 162 -4.57 18.51 -6.26
C SER A 162 -4.00 17.59 -7.34
N GLU A 163 -3.52 16.40 -6.96
CA GLU A 163 -3.08 15.37 -7.92
C GLU A 163 -4.16 15.01 -8.94
N ASN A 164 -5.41 14.83 -8.50
CA ASN A 164 -6.51 14.54 -9.41
C ASN A 164 -6.75 15.69 -10.42
N GLU A 165 -6.62 16.94 -9.97
CA GLU A 165 -6.74 18.10 -10.85
C GLU A 165 -5.59 18.16 -11.85
N ARG A 166 -4.35 17.88 -11.44
CA ARG A 166 -3.21 17.74 -12.36
C ARG A 166 -3.42 16.63 -13.38
N TRP A 167 -3.95 15.48 -12.95
CA TRP A 167 -4.31 14.37 -13.84
C TRP A 167 -5.32 14.78 -14.93
N HIS A 168 -6.33 15.61 -14.61
CA HIS A 168 -7.25 16.11 -15.64
C HIS A 168 -6.54 16.94 -16.72
N ILE A 169 -5.50 17.69 -16.36
CA ILE A 169 -4.69 18.47 -17.31
C ILE A 169 -3.86 17.52 -18.17
N GLU A 170 -3.15 16.59 -17.55
CA GLU A 170 -2.31 15.61 -18.24
C GLU A 170 -3.12 14.77 -19.23
N GLU A 171 -4.22 14.17 -18.76
CA GLU A 171 -5.10 13.32 -19.58
C GLU A 171 -5.72 14.11 -20.74
N TYR A 172 -6.05 15.39 -20.56
CA TYR A 172 -6.52 16.25 -21.65
C TYR A 172 -5.48 16.33 -22.79
N PHE A 173 -4.21 16.62 -22.47
CA PHE A 173 -3.15 16.74 -23.47
C PHE A 173 -2.73 15.40 -24.08
N GLU A 174 -2.88 14.30 -23.34
CA GLU A 174 -2.73 12.95 -23.91
C GLU A 174 -3.83 12.67 -24.94
N ASN A 175 -5.09 13.00 -24.61
CA ASN A 175 -6.23 12.82 -25.50
C ASN A 175 -6.15 13.68 -26.77
N LEU A 176 -5.46 14.82 -26.75
CA LEU A 176 -5.22 15.65 -27.95
C LEU A 176 -4.39 14.92 -29.02
N LYS A 177 -3.59 13.90 -28.64
CA LYS A 177 -2.76 13.15 -29.58
C LYS A 177 -3.54 12.08 -30.37
N VAL A 178 -4.79 11.79 -29.98
CA VAL A 178 -5.58 10.63 -30.48
C VAL A 178 -6.93 11.08 -31.09
N VAL A 179 -6.96 12.28 -31.68
CA VAL A 179 -8.15 12.83 -32.38
C VAL A 179 -8.53 11.91 -33.56
N PRO A 180 -9.84 11.67 -33.83
CA PRO A 180 -11.04 12.37 -33.32
C PRO A 180 -11.80 11.67 -32.18
N ILE A 181 -11.28 10.59 -31.60
CA ILE A 181 -12.08 9.70 -30.74
C ILE A 181 -12.46 10.33 -29.38
N PHE A 182 -11.74 11.36 -28.93
CA PHE A 182 -11.84 11.86 -27.56
C PHE A 182 -12.39 13.29 -27.40
N GLU A 183 -13.07 13.87 -28.39
CA GLU A 183 -13.59 15.25 -28.29
C GLU A 183 -14.52 15.47 -27.08
N GLU A 184 -15.42 14.52 -26.79
CA GLU A 184 -16.32 14.63 -25.63
C GLU A 184 -15.56 14.52 -24.29
N ARG A 185 -14.52 13.69 -24.23
CA ARG A 185 -13.65 13.58 -23.04
C ARG A 185 -12.84 14.87 -22.84
N GLN A 186 -12.34 15.47 -23.92
CA GLN A 186 -11.65 16.76 -23.88
C GLN A 186 -12.57 17.89 -23.37
N LYS A 187 -13.80 17.97 -23.88
CA LYS A 187 -14.81 18.91 -23.35
C LYS A 187 -15.06 18.70 -21.87
N TRP A 188 -15.15 17.45 -21.42
CA TRP A 188 -15.34 17.13 -20.01
C TRP A 188 -14.23 17.68 -19.10
N HIS A 189 -12.95 17.58 -19.49
CA HIS A 189 -11.85 18.17 -18.72
C HIS A 189 -11.95 19.71 -18.64
N ILE A 190 -12.30 20.39 -19.74
CA ILE A 190 -12.50 21.84 -19.75
C ILE A 190 -13.66 22.23 -18.82
N GLN A 191 -14.79 21.53 -18.93
CA GLN A 191 -15.99 21.78 -18.12
C GLN A 191 -15.73 21.54 -16.64
N TYR A 192 -14.89 20.56 -16.29
CA TYR A 192 -14.46 20.31 -14.93
C TYR A 192 -13.82 21.56 -14.30
N PHE A 193 -12.87 22.21 -14.97
CA PHE A 193 -12.25 23.43 -14.42
C PHE A 193 -13.17 24.65 -14.45
N LYS A 194 -14.02 24.78 -15.49
CA LYS A 194 -14.91 25.92 -15.68
C LYS A 194 -16.02 26.01 -14.62
N HIS A 195 -16.56 24.87 -14.20
CA HIS A 195 -17.72 24.81 -13.32
C HIS A 195 -17.40 24.37 -11.89
N LYS A 196 -16.16 23.98 -11.59
CA LYS A 196 -15.80 23.54 -10.25
C LYS A 196 -15.72 24.74 -9.29
N GLN A 197 -16.58 24.71 -8.28
CA GLN A 197 -16.55 25.68 -7.20
C GLN A 197 -15.32 25.44 -6.32
N VAL A 198 -14.47 26.45 -6.20
CA VAL A 198 -13.27 26.41 -5.37
C VAL A 198 -13.65 26.81 -3.93
N GLN A 199 -14.02 25.81 -3.14
CA GLN A 199 -14.35 25.99 -1.71
C GLN A 199 -13.29 25.39 -0.78
N HIS A 200 -12.37 24.60 -1.34
CA HIS A 200 -11.38 23.83 -0.62
C HIS A 200 -10.02 24.00 -1.28
N VAL A 201 -8.98 23.94 -0.46
CA VAL A 201 -7.59 24.04 -0.88
C VAL A 201 -6.89 22.71 -0.57
N PRO A 202 -6.22 22.07 -1.53
CA PRO A 202 -5.48 20.85 -1.29
C PRO A 202 -4.18 21.17 -0.52
N VAL A 203 -3.79 20.27 0.37
CA VAL A 203 -2.45 20.24 0.95
C VAL A 203 -1.62 19.29 0.10
N ASN A 204 -0.80 19.85 -0.79
CA ASN A 204 0.03 19.07 -1.71
C ASN A 204 1.26 18.40 -1.05
N GLU A 205 1.44 18.59 0.25
CA GLU A 205 2.48 17.91 1.02
C GLU A 205 1.89 16.82 1.91
N HIS A 206 2.34 15.58 1.71
CA HIS A 206 2.08 14.52 2.68
C HIS A 206 2.70 14.86 4.05
N PRO A 207 1.97 14.66 5.16
CA PRO A 207 2.52 14.82 6.49
C PRO A 207 3.73 13.90 6.70
N ARG A 208 4.84 14.50 7.09
CA ARG A 208 6.10 13.86 7.45
C ARG A 208 6.28 14.05 8.93
N ILE A 209 6.26 12.97 9.69
CA ILE A 209 6.35 13.00 11.14
C ILE A 209 7.65 12.33 11.56
N THR A 210 8.44 13.02 12.37
CA THR A 210 9.57 12.43 13.07
C THR A 210 9.08 11.94 14.43
N VAL A 211 9.23 10.64 14.70
CA VAL A 211 8.89 10.02 15.98
C VAL A 211 10.17 9.52 16.64
N GLU A 212 10.37 9.94 17.88
CA GLU A 212 11.42 9.49 18.78
C GLU A 212 10.79 8.56 19.84
N PHE A 213 11.31 7.34 19.97
CA PHE A 213 10.74 6.32 20.86
C PHE A 213 11.80 5.37 21.42
N LEU A 214 11.45 4.70 22.52
CA LEU A 214 12.23 3.59 23.10
C LEU A 214 11.53 2.26 22.87
N ASP A 215 12.30 1.19 22.73
CA ASP A 215 11.78 -0.19 22.84
C ASP A 215 11.72 -0.66 24.30
N GLU A 216 11.37 -1.94 24.51
CA GLU A 216 11.30 -2.59 25.83
C GLU A 216 12.66 -2.72 26.55
N ASN A 217 13.78 -2.53 25.83
CA ASN A 217 15.13 -2.61 26.38
C ASN A 217 15.79 -1.21 26.50
N ASP A 218 14.98 -0.15 26.46
CA ASP A 218 15.42 1.25 26.48
C ASP A 218 16.35 1.66 25.31
N ASN A 219 16.37 0.90 24.21
CA ASN A 219 17.08 1.31 23.01
C ASN A 219 16.34 2.46 22.34
N GLU A 220 17.07 3.51 21.95
CA GLU A 220 16.49 4.71 21.38
C GLU A 220 16.45 4.68 19.85
N TYR A 221 15.30 5.05 19.30
CA TYR A 221 15.04 5.12 17.88
C TYR A 221 14.50 6.49 17.49
N LYS A 222 14.94 6.97 16.33
CA LYS A 222 14.40 8.16 15.67
C LYS A 222 14.07 7.82 14.23
N LYS A 223 12.78 7.87 13.88
CA LYS A 223 12.31 7.47 12.56
C LYS A 223 11.43 8.56 11.95
N ASN A 224 11.65 8.80 10.65
CA ASN A 224 10.81 9.67 9.85
C ASN A 224 9.77 8.83 9.13
N PHE A 225 8.52 9.26 9.22
CA PHE A 225 7.37 8.64 8.59
C PHE A 225 6.76 9.63 7.62
N THR A 226 6.35 9.16 6.45
CA THR A 226 5.50 9.90 5.52
C THR A 226 4.13 9.26 5.53
N ILE A 227 3.08 10.04 5.73
CA ILE A 227 1.71 9.56 5.70
C ILE A 227 1.19 9.74 4.27
N GLU A 228 1.29 8.68 3.47
CA GLU A 228 0.98 8.72 2.03
C GLU A 228 -0.52 8.73 1.75
N LYS A 229 -1.32 8.05 2.57
CA LYS A 229 -2.78 7.96 2.41
C LYS A 229 -3.52 9.11 3.10
N CYS A 230 -3.07 10.32 2.83
CA CYS A 230 -3.62 11.50 3.48
C CYS A 230 -3.76 12.61 2.44
N ASP A 231 -4.79 12.47 1.59
CA ASP A 231 -5.20 13.54 0.70
C ASP A 231 -5.92 14.60 1.54
N LEU A 232 -5.12 15.46 2.14
CA LEU A 232 -5.58 16.52 3.01
C LEU A 232 -6.07 17.70 2.19
N TRP A 233 -7.22 18.22 2.56
CA TRP A 233 -7.77 19.47 2.09
C TRP A 233 -8.09 20.34 3.30
N PHE A 234 -8.24 21.64 3.11
CA PHE A 234 -8.77 22.54 4.13
C PHE A 234 -9.77 23.53 3.54
N ASN A 235 -10.70 23.95 4.38
CA ASN A 235 -11.58 25.10 4.16
C ASN A 235 -11.31 26.18 5.23
N GLU A 236 -12.18 27.19 5.31
CA GLU A 236 -12.06 28.30 6.27
C GLU A 236 -12.02 27.82 7.73
N LYS A 237 -12.65 26.68 8.02
CA LYS A 237 -12.94 26.24 9.39
C LYS A 237 -12.12 25.03 9.81
N GLU A 238 -11.80 24.14 8.88
CA GLU A 238 -11.30 22.81 9.21
C GLU A 238 -10.47 22.17 8.10
N LEU A 239 -9.70 21.16 8.50
CA LEU A 239 -9.09 20.19 7.60
C LEU A 239 -10.13 19.11 7.26
N ILE A 240 -10.17 18.64 6.02
CA ILE A 240 -11.07 17.58 5.53
C ILE A 240 -10.32 16.58 4.65
N ASN A 241 -10.84 15.34 4.56
CA ASN A 241 -10.29 14.32 3.67
C ASN A 241 -10.81 14.57 2.26
N ASN A 242 -10.00 14.24 1.24
CA ASN A 242 -10.41 14.32 -0.15
C ASN A 242 -11.72 13.55 -0.39
N PRO A 243 -12.81 14.24 -0.78
CA PRO A 243 -14.05 13.59 -1.11
C PRO A 243 -13.89 12.92 -2.48
N LYS A 244 -13.58 11.62 -2.45
CA LYS A 244 -13.52 10.64 -3.56
C LYS A 244 -12.12 10.37 -4.10
N GLN A 245 -11.63 9.16 -3.83
CA GLN A 245 -10.91 8.36 -4.81
C GLN A 245 -11.42 6.92 -4.74
N LEU A 246 -12.09 6.48 -5.79
CA LEU A 246 -12.32 5.07 -6.09
C LEU A 246 -11.21 4.65 -7.03
N TYR A 247 -10.31 3.79 -6.56
CA TYR A 247 -9.29 3.18 -7.40
C TYR A 247 -9.91 2.06 -8.24
N TYR A 248 -9.65 2.07 -9.54
CA TYR A 248 -10.01 1.00 -10.45
C TYR A 248 -9.02 -0.17 -10.34
N SER A 249 -9.54 -1.39 -10.46
CA SER A 249 -8.84 -2.65 -10.28
C SER A 249 -7.74 -2.90 -11.32
N LEU A 250 -6.62 -3.45 -10.85
CA LEU A 250 -5.53 -3.98 -11.66
C LEU A 250 -5.88 -5.35 -12.28
N ARG A 251 -5.13 -5.67 -13.34
CA ARG A 251 -5.14 -6.90 -14.16
C ARG A 251 -5.43 -8.20 -13.41
N LYS A 252 -6.07 -9.12 -14.12
CA LYS A 252 -6.32 -10.53 -13.77
C LYS A 252 -5.04 -11.26 -13.34
N PRO A 253 -4.93 -11.70 -12.08
CA PRO A 253 -3.83 -12.53 -11.63
C PRO A 253 -4.20 -14.02 -11.69
N GLU A 254 -3.16 -14.85 -11.67
CA GLU A 254 -3.22 -16.31 -11.54
C GLU A 254 -3.60 -16.69 -10.08
N ASP A 255 -3.93 -17.96 -9.84
CA ASP A 255 -4.38 -18.46 -8.52
C ASP A 255 -3.38 -18.13 -7.39
N ILE A 256 -3.91 -17.69 -6.25
CA ILE A 256 -3.11 -17.30 -5.08
C ILE A 256 -3.43 -18.21 -3.89
N TYR A 257 -2.39 -18.83 -3.34
CA TYR A 257 -2.45 -19.64 -2.13
C TYR A 257 -1.93 -18.88 -0.92
N LEU A 258 -2.75 -18.71 0.12
CA LEU A 258 -2.30 -18.08 1.37
C LEU A 258 -1.64 -19.10 2.30
N VAL A 259 -0.42 -18.80 2.70
CA VAL A 259 0.35 -19.55 3.71
C VAL A 259 0.55 -18.63 4.92
N ILE A 260 -0.02 -18.99 6.07
CA ILE A 260 0.19 -18.25 7.32
C ILE A 260 1.23 -18.99 8.15
N LEU A 261 2.41 -18.42 8.37
CA LEU A 261 3.46 -19.05 9.18
C LEU A 261 3.24 -18.80 10.68
N CYS A 262 3.40 -19.83 11.49
CA CYS A 262 3.35 -19.74 12.96
C CYS A 262 4.73 -20.11 13.53
N PRO A 263 5.39 -19.22 14.31
CA PRO A 263 6.70 -19.52 14.91
C PRO A 263 6.70 -20.69 15.90
N GLU A 264 5.56 -20.93 16.56
CA GLU A 264 5.46 -21.77 17.76
C GLU A 264 4.82 -23.14 17.50
N LYS A 265 4.20 -23.34 16.33
CA LYS A 265 3.45 -24.55 15.99
C LYS A 265 3.89 -25.13 14.65
N ASN A 266 3.85 -26.46 14.54
CA ASN A 266 3.96 -27.25 13.30
C ASN A 266 4.93 -26.68 12.27
N ARG A 267 6.21 -27.09 12.38
CA ARG A 267 7.26 -26.67 11.45
C ARG A 267 6.96 -27.04 9.99
N ASN A 268 6.06 -27.97 9.73
CA ASN A 268 5.67 -28.35 8.36
C ASN A 268 4.17 -28.14 8.18
N LYS A 269 3.80 -27.46 7.09
CA LYS A 269 2.40 -27.26 6.69
C LYS A 269 2.18 -27.82 5.30
N LYS A 270 1.15 -28.65 5.14
CA LYS A 270 0.82 -29.30 3.87
C LYS A 270 -0.43 -28.68 3.26
N TYR A 271 -0.34 -28.27 2.01
CA TYR A 271 -1.44 -27.70 1.23
C TYR A 271 -1.71 -28.60 0.03
N ASN A 272 -2.96 -29.01 -0.15
CA ASN A 272 -3.34 -29.78 -1.33
C ASN A 272 -3.43 -28.83 -2.53
N LEU A 273 -2.79 -29.23 -3.63
CA LEU A 273 -2.77 -28.51 -4.90
C LEU A 273 -3.40 -29.44 -5.95
N SER A 274 -4.03 -28.89 -6.98
CA SER A 274 -4.67 -29.70 -8.03
C SER A 274 -4.38 -29.13 -9.40
N HIS A 275 -3.09 -29.10 -9.75
CA HIS A 275 -2.59 -28.46 -10.98
C HIS A 275 -1.97 -29.46 -11.95
N TYR A 276 -2.29 -29.34 -13.23
CA TYR A 276 -1.80 -30.20 -14.30
C TYR A 276 -0.88 -29.42 -15.23
N ILE A 277 0.33 -29.94 -15.45
CA ILE A 277 1.32 -29.33 -16.35
C ILE A 277 1.58 -30.32 -17.49
N LYS A 278 1.13 -30.01 -18.71
CA LYS A 278 1.39 -30.89 -19.85
C LYS A 278 2.89 -30.92 -20.16
N GLY A 279 3.32 -31.93 -20.92
CA GLY A 279 4.70 -32.00 -21.37
C GLY A 279 5.07 -30.80 -22.25
N GLY A 280 6.17 -30.13 -21.96
CA GLY A 280 6.60 -28.89 -22.62
C GLY A 280 5.94 -27.60 -22.12
N ASP A 281 4.92 -27.69 -21.26
CA ASP A 281 4.21 -26.53 -20.73
C ASP A 281 4.88 -25.97 -19.46
N VAL A 282 4.45 -24.76 -19.10
CA VAL A 282 4.88 -24.03 -17.91
C VAL A 282 3.66 -23.72 -17.06
N GLU A 283 3.81 -23.88 -15.74
CA GLU A 283 2.80 -23.52 -14.75
C GLU A 283 3.38 -22.53 -13.75
N ARG A 284 2.53 -21.67 -13.18
CA ARG A 284 2.94 -20.69 -12.17
C ARG A 284 2.00 -20.74 -10.98
N LEU A 285 2.59 -20.85 -9.80
CA LEU A 285 1.86 -20.82 -8.53
C LEU A 285 2.30 -19.60 -7.73
N HIS A 286 1.33 -18.81 -7.30
CA HIS A 286 1.57 -17.66 -6.43
C HIS A 286 1.25 -18.04 -4.99
N PHE A 287 2.25 -17.89 -4.13
CA PHE A 287 2.08 -18.09 -2.69
C PHE A 287 2.18 -16.75 -1.99
N LEU A 288 1.12 -16.44 -1.25
CA LEU A 288 1.02 -15.27 -0.40
C LEU A 288 1.41 -15.68 1.03
N PHE A 289 2.54 -15.18 1.53
CA PHE A 289 3.01 -15.47 2.89
C PHE A 289 2.58 -14.39 3.85
N ALA A 290 1.81 -14.79 4.84
CA ALA A 290 1.56 -14.02 6.04
C ALA A 290 2.19 -14.75 7.24
N SER A 291 2.20 -14.08 8.39
CA SER A 291 2.75 -14.64 9.61
C SER A 291 1.88 -14.28 10.80
N GLU A 292 1.76 -15.19 11.77
CA GLU A 292 1.12 -14.90 13.04
C GLU A 292 1.95 -13.92 13.88
N LYS A 293 3.27 -13.88 13.70
CA LYS A 293 4.20 -12.96 14.39
C LYS A 293 5.18 -12.29 13.44
N THR A 294 5.68 -11.11 13.76
CA THR A 294 6.73 -10.47 12.95
C THR A 294 8.02 -11.24 13.19
N ALA A 295 8.55 -11.86 12.14
CA ALA A 295 9.67 -12.78 12.26
C ALA A 295 10.43 -12.96 10.94
N ASP A 296 11.70 -13.34 11.07
CA ASP A 296 12.51 -13.82 9.97
C ASP A 296 12.46 -15.35 9.92
N TYR A 297 11.97 -15.88 8.80
CA TYR A 297 11.84 -17.31 8.55
C TYR A 297 12.87 -17.79 7.54
N VAL A 298 13.33 -19.02 7.74
CA VAL A 298 13.98 -19.83 6.69
C VAL A 298 13.04 -20.97 6.36
N VAL A 299 12.48 -20.95 5.15
CA VAL A 299 11.53 -21.96 4.69
C VAL A 299 12.05 -22.74 3.47
N ARG A 300 11.50 -23.94 3.27
CA ARG A 300 11.70 -24.77 2.08
C ARG A 300 10.34 -25.28 1.60
N PHE A 301 10.16 -25.36 0.30
CA PHE A 301 8.98 -25.98 -0.31
C PHE A 301 9.30 -27.41 -0.75
N VAL A 302 8.38 -28.33 -0.49
CA VAL A 302 8.45 -29.71 -0.97
C VAL A 302 7.19 -29.99 -1.77
N PHE A 303 7.30 -30.02 -3.09
CA PHE A 303 6.18 -30.29 -4.00
C PHE A 303 6.07 -31.79 -4.25
N TYR A 304 4.86 -32.32 -4.16
CA TYR A 304 4.55 -33.72 -4.41
C TYR A 304 3.85 -33.88 -5.75
N PHE A 305 4.41 -34.73 -6.60
CA PHE A 305 3.90 -35.03 -7.93
C PHE A 305 3.42 -36.47 -8.01
N ASN A 306 2.33 -36.70 -8.75
CA ASN A 306 1.87 -38.02 -9.14
C ASN A 306 1.85 -39.04 -7.97
N LYS A 307 2.39 -40.25 -8.18
CA LYS A 307 2.45 -41.37 -7.21
C LYS A 307 3.55 -41.20 -6.14
N GLY A 308 3.76 -39.99 -5.64
CA GLY A 308 4.67 -39.71 -4.52
C GLY A 308 6.08 -39.27 -4.89
N GLU A 309 6.32 -38.86 -6.15
CA GLU A 309 7.55 -38.14 -6.49
C GLU A 309 7.59 -36.80 -5.74
N LYS A 310 8.76 -36.36 -5.28
CA LYS A 310 8.89 -35.08 -4.58
C LYS A 310 10.04 -34.24 -5.10
N ILE A 311 9.84 -32.93 -5.12
CA ILE A 311 10.83 -31.95 -5.53
C ILE A 311 10.98 -30.93 -4.41
N GLN A 312 12.22 -30.69 -3.99
CA GLN A 312 12.54 -29.74 -2.95
C GLN A 312 13.10 -28.47 -3.58
N SER A 313 12.63 -27.33 -3.09
CA SER A 313 13.19 -26.05 -3.47
C SER A 313 14.47 -25.74 -2.71
N ASP A 314 15.17 -24.69 -3.15
CA ASP A 314 16.18 -24.01 -2.33
C ASP A 314 15.55 -23.40 -1.06
N LEU A 315 16.41 -22.92 -0.17
CA LEU A 315 16.00 -22.22 1.04
C LEU A 315 15.56 -20.78 0.72
N PHE A 316 14.39 -20.41 1.22
CA PHE A 316 13.85 -19.06 1.14
C PHE A 316 13.97 -18.38 2.48
N LYS A 317 14.59 -17.19 2.48
CA LYS A 317 14.57 -16.28 3.62
C LYS A 317 13.40 -15.32 3.44
N LEU A 318 12.47 -15.32 4.38
CA LEU A 318 11.28 -14.48 4.39
C LEU A 318 11.28 -13.59 5.62
N SER A 319 11.19 -12.28 5.44
CA SER A 319 10.99 -11.34 6.54
C SER A 319 9.54 -10.89 6.52
N LEU A 320 8.72 -11.53 7.36
CA LEU A 320 7.27 -11.31 7.37
C LEU A 320 6.92 -10.40 8.55
N TYR A 321 6.20 -9.33 8.26
CA TYR A 321 5.67 -8.42 9.26
C TYR A 321 4.18 -8.68 9.44
N THR A 322 3.74 -8.95 10.66
CA THR A 322 2.31 -9.11 10.92
C THR A 322 1.77 -7.82 11.51
N GLU A 323 0.55 -7.44 11.12
CA GLU A 323 -0.20 -6.54 11.98
C GLU A 323 -0.80 -7.37 13.10
N ASN A 324 -0.60 -7.00 14.37
CA ASN A 324 -1.29 -7.64 15.49
C ASN A 324 -2.78 -7.24 15.54
N ARG A 325 -3.49 -7.46 14.41
CA ARG A 325 -4.94 -7.39 14.31
C ARG A 325 -5.44 -8.82 14.30
N LYS A 326 -6.04 -9.25 15.41
CA LYS A 326 -6.82 -10.49 15.46
C LYS A 326 -7.97 -10.48 14.44
N ASP A 327 -8.41 -9.31 13.98
CA ASP A 327 -9.70 -9.19 13.29
C ASP A 327 -9.62 -9.06 11.76
N PHE A 328 -8.47 -8.65 11.17
CA PHE A 328 -8.44 -8.34 9.72
C PHE A 328 -8.16 -9.56 8.83
N PHE A 329 -7.27 -10.47 9.27
CA PHE A 329 -6.97 -11.68 8.51
C PHE A 329 -7.85 -12.86 8.94
N TYR A 330 -8.13 -13.03 10.24
CA TYR A 330 -8.54 -14.33 10.77
C TYR A 330 -10.04 -14.65 10.68
N ASP A 331 -10.92 -13.66 10.58
CA ASP A 331 -12.37 -13.91 10.60
C ASP A 331 -12.91 -14.42 9.25
N LYS A 332 -12.21 -14.14 8.15
CA LYS A 332 -12.65 -14.53 6.79
C LYS A 332 -11.61 -15.28 5.98
N ILE A 333 -10.34 -15.24 6.37
CA ILE A 333 -9.25 -15.84 5.60
C ILE A 333 -8.45 -16.75 6.54
N HIS A 334 -8.33 -18.02 6.18
CA HIS A 334 -7.62 -19.02 6.99
C HIS A 334 -6.35 -19.49 6.29
N ASP A 335 -5.44 -20.08 7.05
CA ASP A 335 -4.25 -20.72 6.48
C ASP A 335 -4.65 -21.79 5.46
N GLY A 336 -4.05 -21.75 4.27
CA GLY A 336 -4.40 -22.62 3.14
C GLY A 336 -5.58 -22.12 2.30
N SER A 337 -6.10 -20.93 2.59
CA SER A 337 -7.11 -20.28 1.74
C SER A 337 -6.61 -20.16 0.30
N HIS A 338 -7.51 -20.46 -0.62
CA HIS A 338 -7.31 -20.35 -2.05
C HIS A 338 -8.14 -19.19 -2.58
N PHE A 339 -7.50 -18.26 -3.29
CA PHE A 339 -8.19 -17.17 -3.96
C PHE A 339 -8.16 -17.43 -5.45
N ALA A 340 -9.36 -17.56 -6.04
CA ALA A 340 -9.55 -17.66 -7.48
C ALA A 340 -10.22 -16.39 -8.00
N PHE A 341 -9.87 -16.01 -9.22
CA PHE A 341 -10.47 -14.84 -9.87
C PHE A 341 -11.62 -15.28 -10.78
N ASN A 342 -12.85 -15.12 -10.27
CA ASN A 342 -14.09 -15.52 -10.93
C ASN A 342 -15.00 -14.29 -11.13
N ASP A 343 -15.57 -14.13 -12.33
CA ASP A 343 -16.51 -13.04 -12.67
C ASP A 343 -15.99 -11.60 -12.48
N GLY A 344 -14.67 -11.37 -12.56
CA GLY A 344 -14.11 -10.03 -12.38
C GLY A 344 -13.79 -9.65 -10.93
N GLU A 345 -14.00 -10.57 -9.98
CA GLU A 345 -13.72 -10.36 -8.56
C GLU A 345 -12.89 -11.53 -7.98
N TRP A 346 -12.17 -11.26 -6.89
CA TRP A 346 -11.52 -12.29 -6.09
C TRP A 346 -12.54 -12.99 -5.20
N ARG A 347 -12.63 -14.32 -5.31
CA ARG A 347 -13.44 -15.13 -4.40
C ARG A 347 -12.54 -16.09 -3.64
N LEU A 348 -12.81 -16.21 -2.34
CA LEU A 348 -12.29 -17.28 -1.52
C LEU A 348 -13.02 -18.57 -1.91
N GLU A 349 -12.30 -19.59 -2.36
CA GLU A 349 -12.85 -20.90 -2.74
C GLU A 349 -12.77 -21.94 -1.62
#